data_AF-A0A7K3MCP6-F1
#
_entry.id   AF-A0A7K3MCP6-F1
#
_cell.length_a   1.000
_cell.length_b   1.000
_cell.length_c   1.000
_cell.angle_alpha   90.00
_cell.angle_beta   90.00
_cell.angle_gamma   90.00
#
_symmetry.space_group_name_H-M   'P 1'
#
loop_
_entity.id
_entity.type
_entity.pdbx_description
1 polymer ?
#
loop_
_entity_poly.entity_id
_entity_poly.type
_entity_poly.pdbx_seq_one_letter_code
_entity_poly.pdbx_strand_id
1 'polypeptide(L)'
;MSTRLFFVVKASAPSSRMLLSVAVSTYEAYNGWSPIATGMLGKSLYDGFPDPPSATGQVSEHNDDLVERAHVVSCQRPNPLWVQFFERWEGRFLAWAESEGFTVDCCTSVDLHREPELLSRYQLLLSVGHDEYWSKQMRDNVEEFVVRGGNVAFFSGNVCNWQIRFADDDRQIICYRSPLLDPLTGVENDRVTTEWWSAPLDRPPNFMTGVSTRNGAVHSMGDSFLGKTGPGARREDAAYEVCFPEHWVFDGVAFEDDGTFGRGQDIVGYETDAAEYTLTDDGIPRATGHDGTPEDFAILAHADLTSWRGHGMGGYATMGIFRRNGTVFTAATTDWANGLCSSSATQDDGASKCVPASDTKSAVPHTTRNVITRLSQRISPNTWELIGDAPLISSIATFEHRLFAIGRDGRLYCRDATPQNIAWRDIGDATRMTALAATESTSGRLLAVDQQDGMSWRHAVTENRAWHPFAKAHLSVVDIASKFSELFAVADGALWARTPALIDTEWQRVDDADGIISLEAWWNTLIALTDEGHIIYRPAEAKGRAPWTTLDKAPTGAQTIGAVNGRIVIATRNGKLYWRPLA
;
A
#
# COMPACT_ATOMS: atom_id res chain seq x y z
N MET A 1 4.69 7.10 45.57
CA MET A 1 4.49 6.56 44.20
C MET A 1 3.02 6.66 43.89
N SER A 2 2.66 7.18 42.71
CA SER A 2 1.27 7.17 42.24
C SER A 2 1.06 5.91 41.42
N THR A 3 0.07 5.09 41.78
CA THR A 3 -0.34 3.93 40.99
C THR A 3 -1.32 4.40 39.92
N ARG A 4 -1.02 4.13 38.64
CA ARG A 4 -1.92 4.43 37.51
C ARG A 4 -2.59 3.14 37.03
N LEU A 5 -3.89 3.23 36.72
CA LEU A 5 -4.66 2.17 36.06
C LEU A 5 -5.19 2.76 34.75
N PHE A 6 -4.76 2.20 33.63
CA PHE A 6 -5.20 2.62 32.31
C PHE A 6 -6.43 1.82 31.86
N PHE A 7 -7.32 2.48 31.15
CA PHE A 7 -8.46 1.87 30.46
C PHE A 7 -8.85 2.76 29.29
N VAL A 8 -9.51 2.17 28.28
CA VAL A 8 -10.03 2.89 27.12
C VAL A 8 -11.51 3.16 27.32
N VAL A 9 -11.94 4.40 27.05
CA VAL A 9 -13.35 4.77 27.02
C VAL A 9 -13.78 4.89 25.56
N LYS A 10 -14.55 3.91 25.09
CA LYS A 10 -15.12 3.92 23.74
C LYS A 10 -16.24 4.95 23.62
N ALA A 11 -16.31 5.63 22.50
CA ALA A 11 -17.40 6.56 22.20
C ALA A 11 -18.75 5.81 22.07
N SER A 12 -19.82 6.37 22.62
CA SER A 12 -21.18 5.79 22.51
C SER A 12 -21.77 5.94 21.10
N ALA A 13 -21.34 6.98 20.38
CA ALA A 13 -21.52 7.19 18.95
C ALA A 13 -20.24 7.84 18.41
N PRO A 14 -19.89 7.65 17.12
CA PRO A 14 -18.64 8.19 16.57
C PRO A 14 -18.55 9.71 16.77
N SER A 15 -17.47 10.17 17.40
CA SER A 15 -17.17 11.61 17.51
C SER A 15 -16.32 12.11 16.35
N SER A 16 -15.70 11.19 15.61
CA SER A 16 -14.93 11.46 14.41
C SER A 16 -15.08 10.34 13.37
N ARG A 17 -14.40 10.50 12.23
CA ARG A 17 -14.30 9.48 11.17
C ARG A 17 -13.17 8.48 11.43
N MET A 18 -12.34 8.71 12.43
CA MET A 18 -11.11 7.98 12.70
C MET A 18 -11.24 7.20 14.01
N LEU A 19 -10.86 5.92 13.97
CA LEU A 19 -10.80 5.05 15.13
C LEU A 19 -9.38 4.53 15.30
N LEU A 20 -8.77 4.77 16.46
CA LEU A 20 -7.50 4.17 16.84
C LEU A 20 -7.74 2.90 17.65
N SER A 21 -7.08 1.80 17.25
CA SER A 21 -7.05 0.56 18.00
C SER A 21 -5.84 0.52 18.92
N VAL A 22 -6.07 0.49 20.22
CA VAL A 22 -5.01 0.29 21.22
C VAL A 22 -4.70 -1.21 21.31
N ALA A 23 -3.44 -1.58 21.10
CA ALA A 23 -2.98 -2.97 20.94
C ALA A 23 -2.88 -3.77 22.26
N VAL A 24 -3.94 -3.74 23.07
CA VAL A 24 -3.95 -4.34 24.43
C VAL A 24 -3.69 -5.85 24.44
N SER A 25 -3.98 -6.56 23.34
CA SER A 25 -3.63 -7.98 23.18
C SER A 25 -2.13 -8.19 23.13
N THR A 26 -1.40 -7.32 22.43
CA THR A 26 0.07 -7.32 22.40
C THR A 26 0.63 -6.96 23.76
N TYR A 27 0.05 -5.96 24.42
CA TYR A 27 0.52 -5.55 25.76
C TYR A 27 0.40 -6.69 26.75
N GLU A 28 -0.67 -7.48 26.66
CA GLU A 28 -0.88 -8.60 27.57
C GLU A 28 -0.06 -9.84 27.19
N ALA A 29 0.23 -10.02 25.89
CA ALA A 29 1.12 -11.07 25.44
C ALA A 29 2.55 -10.94 25.99
N TYR A 30 3.06 -9.71 26.12
CA TYR A 30 4.36 -9.42 26.72
C TYR A 30 4.30 -9.23 28.25
N ASN A 31 3.13 -9.31 28.87
CA ASN A 31 2.98 -9.02 30.30
C ASN A 31 3.61 -10.13 31.16
N GLY A 32 4.85 -9.91 31.59
CA GLY A 32 5.57 -10.75 32.55
C GLY A 32 5.34 -10.34 34.01
N TRP A 33 4.25 -9.66 34.37
CA TRP A 33 4.05 -9.21 35.74
C TRP A 33 3.96 -10.38 36.74
N SER A 34 4.64 -10.22 37.90
CA SER A 34 4.66 -11.19 38.99
C SER A 34 4.39 -10.53 40.34
N PRO A 35 3.54 -11.11 41.21
CA PRO A 35 3.29 -10.58 42.55
C PRO A 35 4.45 -10.79 43.53
N ILE A 36 5.39 -11.68 43.21
CA ILE A 36 6.47 -12.12 44.11
C ILE A 36 7.84 -11.55 43.76
N ALA A 37 7.94 -10.72 42.72
CA ALA A 37 9.19 -10.22 42.21
C ALA A 37 9.11 -8.72 41.90
N THR A 38 10.18 -7.97 42.18
CA THR A 38 10.28 -6.56 41.82
C THR A 38 10.72 -6.46 40.35
N GLY A 39 9.76 -6.45 39.42
CA GLY A 39 10.01 -6.40 37.97
C GLY A 39 9.04 -7.25 37.14
N MET A 40 9.24 -7.32 35.83
CA MET A 40 8.49 -8.20 34.91
C MET A 40 9.07 -9.62 34.92
N LEU A 41 9.08 -10.26 36.09
CA LEU A 41 9.77 -11.54 36.34
C LEU A 41 8.80 -12.74 36.46
N GLY A 42 7.68 -12.69 35.75
CA GLY A 42 6.66 -13.74 35.63
C GLY A 42 6.46 -14.19 34.18
N LYS A 43 5.72 -15.28 33.96
CA LYS A 43 5.49 -15.81 32.61
C LYS A 43 4.61 -14.89 31.76
N SER A 44 4.96 -14.74 30.49
CA SER A 44 4.17 -14.11 29.43
C SER A 44 3.99 -15.09 28.26
N LEU A 45 3.34 -14.67 27.17
CA LEU A 45 3.27 -15.50 25.95
C LEU A 45 4.61 -15.56 25.20
N TYR A 46 5.50 -14.62 25.51
CA TYR A 46 6.84 -14.49 24.95
C TYR A 46 7.88 -15.21 25.84
N ASP A 47 7.94 -14.85 27.13
CA ASP A 47 8.97 -15.26 28.08
C ASP A 47 8.47 -16.27 29.13
N GLY A 48 9.36 -17.18 29.52
CA GLY A 48 9.25 -18.02 30.72
C GLY A 48 9.56 -17.26 32.01
N PHE A 49 9.71 -18.00 33.13
CA PHE A 49 10.27 -17.37 34.33
C PHE A 49 11.75 -17.05 34.07
N PRO A 50 12.23 -15.85 34.45
CA PRO A 50 13.64 -15.54 34.39
C PRO A 50 14.44 -16.53 35.25
N ASP A 51 15.65 -16.86 34.81
CA ASP A 51 16.54 -17.75 35.56
C ASP A 51 16.84 -17.19 36.96
N PRO A 52 16.99 -18.05 37.98
CA PRO A 52 17.48 -17.61 39.27
C PRO A 52 18.84 -16.89 39.11
N PRO A 53 19.16 -15.90 39.96
CA PRO A 53 20.40 -15.15 39.84
C PRO A 53 21.60 -16.10 39.75
N SER A 54 22.46 -15.87 38.76
CA SER A 54 23.74 -16.59 38.67
C SER A 54 24.59 -16.38 39.93
N ALA A 55 25.62 -17.19 40.15
CA ALA A 55 26.52 -17.05 41.30
C ALA A 55 27.22 -15.67 41.41
N THR A 56 27.18 -14.87 40.34
CA THR A 56 27.69 -13.49 40.26
C THR A 56 26.60 -12.42 40.47
N GLY A 57 25.35 -12.81 40.74
CA GLY A 57 24.22 -11.91 41.01
C GLY A 57 23.54 -11.34 39.77
N GLN A 58 23.90 -11.80 38.56
CA GLN A 58 23.20 -11.38 37.33
C GLN A 58 21.90 -12.19 37.19
N VAL A 59 20.78 -11.48 37.05
CA VAL A 59 19.47 -12.04 36.69
C VAL A 59 19.36 -11.95 35.17
N SER A 60 18.97 -13.03 34.50
CA SER A 60 18.57 -12.95 33.08
C SER A 60 17.16 -12.36 33.04
N GLU A 61 16.97 -11.24 32.35
CA GLU A 61 15.64 -10.61 32.23
C GLU A 61 14.73 -11.33 31.22
N HIS A 62 15.29 -12.23 30.41
CA HIS A 62 14.60 -13.03 29.39
C HIS A 62 14.86 -14.53 29.56
N ASN A 63 13.84 -15.34 29.30
CA ASN A 63 13.94 -16.79 29.20
C ASN A 63 13.07 -17.26 28.03
N ASP A 64 13.71 -17.34 26.87
CA ASP A 64 13.11 -17.81 25.61
C ASP A 64 13.00 -19.35 25.53
N ASP A 65 13.15 -20.09 26.64
CA ASP A 65 12.85 -21.52 26.63
C ASP A 65 11.36 -21.71 26.31
N LEU A 66 11.10 -22.16 25.07
CA LEU A 66 9.77 -22.40 24.51
C LEU A 66 8.93 -23.33 25.38
N VAL A 67 9.56 -24.14 26.23
CA VAL A 67 8.90 -25.03 27.20
C VAL A 67 8.37 -24.27 28.42
N GLU A 68 9.01 -23.18 28.82
CA GLU A 68 8.74 -22.48 30.07
C GLU A 68 7.85 -21.24 29.94
N ARG A 69 7.55 -20.74 28.74
CA ARG A 69 6.58 -19.63 28.56
C ARG A 69 5.14 -20.02 28.87
N ALA A 70 4.26 -19.03 29.07
CA ALA A 70 2.83 -19.29 29.20
C ALA A 70 2.20 -19.54 27.82
N HIS A 71 1.20 -20.44 27.77
CA HIS A 71 0.30 -20.58 26.61
C HIS A 71 -1.04 -19.86 26.80
N VAL A 72 -1.35 -19.49 28.04
CA VAL A 72 -2.56 -18.77 28.43
C VAL A 72 -2.17 -17.69 29.44
N VAL A 73 -2.56 -16.45 29.18
CA VAL A 73 -2.36 -15.31 30.09
C VAL A 73 -3.69 -14.65 30.42
N SER A 74 -3.79 -14.05 31.61
CA SER A 74 -5.00 -13.36 32.06
C SER A 74 -4.87 -11.85 31.89
N CYS A 75 -5.87 -11.22 31.30
CA CYS A 75 -6.01 -9.77 31.21
C CYS A 75 -6.34 -9.13 32.58
N GLN A 76 -6.64 -9.92 33.61
CA GLN A 76 -7.04 -9.46 34.95
C GLN A 76 -5.85 -9.44 35.93
N ARG A 77 -4.71 -8.91 35.49
CA ARG A 77 -3.52 -8.70 36.32
C ARG A 77 -2.90 -7.35 36.04
N PRO A 78 -2.09 -6.78 36.96
CA PRO A 78 -1.37 -5.56 36.68
C PRO A 78 -0.52 -5.71 35.41
N ASN A 79 -0.53 -4.69 34.58
CA ASN A 79 0.23 -4.68 33.34
C ASN A 79 1.03 -3.35 33.27
N PRO A 80 2.35 -3.38 33.55
CA PRO A 80 3.19 -2.18 33.49
C PRO A 80 3.45 -1.71 32.05
N LEU A 81 3.18 -2.54 31.03
CA LEU A 81 3.44 -2.22 29.63
C LEU A 81 2.50 -1.17 29.05
N TRP A 82 1.40 -0.83 29.72
CA TRP A 82 0.63 0.37 29.36
C TRP A 82 1.51 1.62 29.37
N VAL A 83 2.37 1.79 30.38
CA VAL A 83 3.28 2.94 30.39
C VAL A 83 4.35 2.79 29.32
N GLN A 84 4.90 1.58 29.13
CA GLN A 84 6.03 1.36 28.22
C GLN A 84 5.65 1.40 26.73
N PHE A 85 4.45 0.96 26.37
CA PHE A 85 3.98 0.84 24.99
C PHE A 85 3.04 2.00 24.63
N PHE A 86 1.96 2.20 25.38
CA PHE A 86 0.99 3.27 25.05
C PHE A 86 1.64 4.66 25.11
N GLU A 87 2.38 5.01 26.17
CA GLU A 87 3.03 6.34 26.21
C GLU A 87 4.16 6.49 25.17
N ARG A 88 4.68 5.38 24.63
CA ARG A 88 5.72 5.36 23.59
C ARG A 88 5.16 5.50 22.18
N TRP A 89 3.97 5.01 21.88
CA TRP A 89 3.44 5.00 20.52
C TRP A 89 2.09 5.69 20.39
N GLU A 90 1.01 5.03 20.79
CA GLU A 90 -0.36 5.53 20.62
C GLU A 90 -0.57 6.87 21.34
N GLY A 91 0.00 7.04 22.54
CA GLY A 91 -0.05 8.28 23.30
C GLY A 91 0.71 9.43 22.63
N ARG A 92 1.83 9.16 21.96
CA ARG A 92 2.56 10.17 21.17
C ARG A 92 1.77 10.60 19.95
N PHE A 93 1.18 9.64 19.25
CA PHE A 93 0.30 9.91 18.11
C PHE A 93 -0.93 10.72 18.53
N LEU A 94 -1.61 10.34 19.61
CA LEU A 94 -2.79 11.06 20.10
C LEU A 94 -2.44 12.48 20.53
N ALA A 95 -1.34 12.68 21.27
CA ALA A 95 -0.89 14.02 21.66
C ALA A 95 -0.58 14.90 20.44
N TRP A 96 0.05 14.34 19.41
CA TRP A 96 0.28 15.05 18.15
C TRP A 96 -1.04 15.35 17.42
N ALA A 97 -1.91 14.36 17.26
CA ALA A 97 -3.19 14.50 16.57
C ALA A 97 -4.06 15.59 17.23
N GLU A 98 -4.14 15.61 18.56
CA GLU A 98 -4.83 16.65 19.32
C GLU A 98 -4.23 18.04 19.08
N SER A 99 -2.90 18.15 19.07
CA SER A 99 -2.21 19.43 18.81
C SER A 99 -2.44 19.98 17.40
N GLU A 100 -2.72 19.09 16.45
CA GLU A 100 -3.07 19.39 15.06
C GLU A 100 -4.57 19.60 14.84
N GLY A 101 -5.38 19.49 15.90
CA GLY A 101 -6.84 19.67 15.85
C GLY A 101 -7.63 18.46 15.33
N PHE A 102 -7.01 17.28 15.26
CA PHE A 102 -7.70 16.05 14.92
C PHE A 102 -8.39 15.44 16.15
N THR A 103 -9.61 14.95 15.95
CA THR A 103 -10.33 14.13 16.94
C THR A 103 -10.26 12.66 16.53
N VAL A 104 -9.86 11.79 17.45
CA VAL A 104 -9.69 10.36 17.20
C VAL A 104 -10.44 9.58 18.28
N ASP A 105 -11.42 8.77 17.87
CA ASP A 105 -12.06 7.83 18.81
C ASP A 105 -11.09 6.67 19.09
N CYS A 106 -11.20 6.04 20.25
CA CYS A 106 -10.37 4.90 20.62
C CYS A 106 -11.22 3.64 20.86
N CYS A 107 -10.66 2.50 20.49
CA CYS A 107 -11.10 1.16 20.88
C CYS A 107 -9.89 0.31 21.29
N THR A 108 -10.15 -0.88 21.83
CA THR A 108 -9.11 -1.88 22.12
C THR A 108 -9.15 -3.01 21.09
N SER A 109 -8.09 -3.81 21.02
CA SER A 109 -8.13 -5.05 20.22
C SER A 109 -9.24 -6.02 20.66
N VAL A 110 -9.68 -5.98 21.92
CA VAL A 110 -10.83 -6.76 22.41
C VAL A 110 -12.14 -6.25 21.78
N ASP A 111 -12.30 -4.94 21.61
CA ASP A 111 -13.47 -4.37 20.91
C ASP A 111 -13.48 -4.82 19.44
N LEU A 112 -12.34 -4.76 18.75
CA LEU A 112 -12.19 -5.25 17.37
C LEU A 112 -12.49 -6.75 17.25
N HIS A 113 -12.20 -7.53 18.28
CA HIS A 113 -12.57 -8.95 18.35
C HIS A 113 -14.08 -9.16 18.52
N ARG A 114 -14.68 -8.47 19.49
CA ARG A 114 -16.06 -8.68 19.93
C ARG A 114 -17.12 -8.11 19.00
N GLU A 115 -16.85 -6.98 18.35
CA GLU A 115 -17.86 -6.17 17.67
C GLU A 115 -17.62 -6.11 16.16
N PRO A 116 -18.18 -7.05 15.36
CA PRO A 116 -17.96 -7.08 13.90
C PRO A 116 -18.47 -5.82 13.18
N GLU A 117 -19.44 -5.12 13.76
CA GLU A 117 -20.04 -3.90 13.23
C GLU A 117 -19.42 -2.61 13.82
N LEU A 118 -18.30 -2.71 14.54
CA LEU A 118 -17.62 -1.52 15.09
C LEU A 118 -17.11 -0.61 13.97
N LEU A 119 -16.39 -1.19 13.01
CA LEU A 119 -15.70 -0.45 11.95
C LEU A 119 -16.66 0.18 10.94
N SER A 120 -17.88 -0.34 10.77
CA SER A 120 -18.87 0.20 9.82
C SER A 120 -19.32 1.63 10.14
N ARG A 121 -18.99 2.14 11.32
CA ARG A 121 -19.29 3.49 11.79
C ARG A 121 -18.19 4.50 11.50
N TYR A 122 -17.01 4.02 11.09
CA TYR A 122 -15.81 4.80 10.87
C TYR A 122 -15.38 4.74 9.40
N GLN A 123 -14.48 5.65 9.01
CA GLN A 123 -13.90 5.67 7.67
C GLN A 123 -12.42 5.26 7.68
N LEU A 124 -11.72 5.51 8.78
CA LEU A 124 -10.31 5.18 8.93
C LEU A 124 -10.06 4.44 10.25
N LEU A 125 -9.45 3.26 10.15
CA LEU A 125 -8.83 2.56 11.28
C LEU A 125 -7.34 2.93 11.35
N LEU A 126 -6.87 3.28 12.54
CA LEU A 126 -5.47 3.57 12.85
C LEU A 126 -4.91 2.47 13.75
N SER A 127 -3.75 1.95 13.37
CA SER A 127 -2.91 1.09 14.21
C SER A 127 -1.53 1.74 14.27
N VAL A 128 -1.03 1.97 15.49
CA VAL A 128 0.18 2.78 15.74
C VAL A 128 1.07 2.01 16.72
N GLY A 129 2.36 1.93 16.43
CA GLY A 129 3.30 1.31 17.36
C GLY A 129 3.53 -0.16 17.07
N HIS A 130 3.12 -1.02 18.01
CA HIS A 130 3.41 -2.44 17.99
C HIS A 130 2.14 -3.26 18.21
N ASP A 131 1.57 -3.75 17.10
CA ASP A 131 0.27 -4.42 17.05
C ASP A 131 0.39 -5.87 16.55
N GLU A 132 1.13 -6.68 17.33
CA GLU A 132 1.60 -8.01 16.92
C GLU A 132 0.58 -9.15 17.08
N TYR A 133 -0.22 -9.16 18.15
CA TYR A 133 -1.07 -10.30 18.52
C TYR A 133 -2.54 -10.09 18.14
N TRP A 134 -3.00 -10.84 17.14
CA TRP A 134 -4.32 -10.66 16.52
C TRP A 134 -5.16 -11.94 16.56
N SER A 135 -6.42 -11.80 16.94
CA SER A 135 -7.39 -12.90 16.77
C SER A 135 -7.89 -12.99 15.33
N LYS A 136 -8.40 -14.16 14.94
CA LYS A 136 -9.05 -14.35 13.64
C LYS A 136 -10.15 -13.32 13.39
N GLN A 137 -11.00 -13.07 14.38
CA GLN A 137 -12.11 -12.15 14.29
C GLN A 137 -11.64 -10.71 14.06
N MET A 138 -10.61 -10.25 14.77
CA MET A 138 -10.03 -8.92 14.55
C MET A 138 -9.58 -8.77 13.10
N ARG A 139 -8.83 -9.75 12.61
CA ARG A 139 -8.29 -9.73 11.25
C ARG A 139 -9.40 -9.76 10.19
N ASP A 140 -10.38 -10.63 10.34
CA ASP A 140 -11.52 -10.73 9.43
C ASP A 140 -12.33 -9.42 9.37
N ASN A 141 -12.55 -8.78 10.53
CA ASN A 141 -13.29 -7.52 10.61
C ASN A 141 -12.55 -6.39 9.89
N VAL A 142 -11.22 -6.33 10.01
CA VAL A 142 -10.39 -5.31 9.33
C VAL A 142 -10.32 -5.56 7.82
N GLU A 143 -10.09 -6.81 7.39
CA GLU A 143 -10.06 -7.15 5.97
C GLU A 143 -11.42 -6.87 5.29
N GLU A 144 -12.54 -7.23 5.93
CA GLU A 144 -13.89 -6.94 5.43
C GLU A 144 -14.18 -5.44 5.41
N PHE A 145 -13.70 -4.69 6.42
CA PHE A 145 -13.83 -3.24 6.44
C PHE A 145 -13.16 -2.59 5.22
N VAL A 146 -11.95 -3.03 4.85
CA VAL A 146 -11.26 -2.55 3.65
C VAL A 146 -12.07 -2.89 2.40
N VAL A 147 -12.54 -4.14 2.25
CA VAL A 147 -13.36 -4.59 1.10
C VAL A 147 -14.63 -3.75 0.95
N ARG A 148 -15.22 -3.27 2.05
CA ARG A 148 -16.42 -2.40 2.05
C ARG A 148 -16.12 -0.92 1.79
N GLY A 149 -14.86 -0.54 1.54
CA GLY A 149 -14.46 0.84 1.28
C GLY A 149 -13.98 1.62 2.51
N GLY A 150 -13.74 0.94 3.62
CA GLY A 150 -13.04 1.49 4.79
C GLY A 150 -11.54 1.62 4.53
N ASN A 151 -10.87 2.57 5.18
CA ASN A 151 -9.44 2.78 5.01
C ASN A 151 -8.68 2.36 6.27
N VAL A 152 -7.43 1.91 6.11
CA VAL A 152 -6.56 1.56 7.25
C VAL A 152 -5.21 2.24 7.08
N ALA A 153 -4.69 2.82 8.16
CA ALA A 153 -3.31 3.31 8.20
C ALA A 153 -2.56 2.63 9.33
N PHE A 154 -1.54 1.86 8.96
CA PHE A 154 -0.61 1.22 9.88
C PHE A 154 0.62 2.12 10.04
N PHE A 155 0.63 2.94 11.09
CA PHE A 155 1.84 3.62 11.57
C PHE A 155 2.57 2.72 12.58
N SER A 156 2.76 1.47 12.18
CA SER A 156 3.15 0.33 13.02
C SER A 156 4.10 -0.58 12.24
N GLY A 157 4.80 -1.44 12.98
CA GLY A 157 5.57 -2.57 12.47
C GLY A 157 5.25 -3.83 13.27
N ASN A 158 5.73 -4.98 12.80
CA ASN A 158 5.39 -6.29 13.32
C ASN A 158 3.87 -6.49 13.48
N VAL A 159 3.12 -6.03 12.47
CA VAL A 159 1.66 -6.03 12.54
C VAL A 159 1.11 -7.43 12.27
N CYS A 160 0.21 -7.91 13.13
CA CYS A 160 -0.54 -9.15 12.91
C CYS A 160 0.40 -10.36 12.68
N ASN A 161 1.43 -10.50 13.50
CA ASN A 161 2.43 -11.56 13.40
C ASN A 161 1.88 -12.91 13.89
N TRP A 162 1.27 -12.90 15.08
CA TRP A 162 0.76 -14.10 15.74
C TRP A 162 -0.75 -14.15 15.75
N GLN A 163 -1.31 -15.31 15.40
CA GLN A 163 -2.71 -15.60 15.69
C GLN A 163 -2.88 -15.91 17.18
N ILE A 164 -3.87 -15.28 17.82
CA ILE A 164 -4.31 -15.57 19.18
C ILE A 164 -5.77 -16.00 19.24
N ARG A 165 -6.17 -16.57 20.37
CA ARG A 165 -7.57 -16.78 20.73
C ARG A 165 -7.89 -16.09 22.05
N PHE A 166 -9.03 -15.43 22.12
CA PHE A 166 -9.59 -15.01 23.40
C PHE A 166 -10.42 -16.14 24.03
N ALA A 167 -10.43 -16.21 25.36
CA ALA A 167 -11.17 -17.18 26.15
C ALA A 167 -11.65 -16.56 27.47
N ASP A 168 -12.52 -17.29 28.19
CA ASP A 168 -13.09 -16.87 29.48
C ASP A 168 -13.72 -15.46 29.42
N ASP A 169 -14.68 -15.26 28.52
CA ASP A 169 -15.30 -13.95 28.28
C ASP A 169 -14.23 -12.86 27.99
N ASP A 170 -13.30 -13.21 27.11
CA ASP A 170 -12.13 -12.44 26.64
C ASP A 170 -11.20 -11.90 27.74
N ARG A 171 -11.24 -12.54 28.92
CA ARG A 171 -10.33 -12.28 30.05
C ARG A 171 -9.01 -13.02 29.92
N GLN A 172 -8.91 -13.95 28.97
CA GLN A 172 -7.70 -14.72 28.72
C GLN A 172 -7.29 -14.65 27.25
N ILE A 173 -5.98 -14.64 27.02
CA ILE A 173 -5.37 -14.75 25.69
C ILE A 173 -4.62 -16.08 25.63
N ILE A 174 -4.90 -16.86 24.59
CA ILE A 174 -4.27 -18.16 24.32
C ILE A 174 -3.37 -18.00 23.09
N CYS A 175 -2.10 -18.41 23.22
CA CYS A 175 -1.17 -18.50 22.10
C CYS A 175 -0.12 -19.59 22.32
N TYR A 176 -0.17 -20.63 21.50
CA TYR A 176 0.77 -21.74 21.52
C TYR A 176 2.01 -21.49 20.67
N ARG A 177 2.08 -20.44 19.84
CA ARG A 177 3.19 -20.09 18.91
C ARG A 177 3.80 -21.28 18.14
N SER A 178 3.08 -22.39 18.05
CA SER A 178 3.57 -23.65 17.50
C SER A 178 2.37 -24.55 17.20
N PRO A 179 2.18 -24.97 15.94
CA PRO A 179 1.11 -25.90 15.60
C PRO A 179 1.26 -27.25 16.29
N LEU A 180 2.48 -27.65 16.67
CA LEU A 180 2.73 -28.93 17.33
C LEU A 180 2.16 -28.99 18.76
N LEU A 181 2.03 -27.83 19.40
CA LEU A 181 1.54 -27.72 20.78
C LEU A 181 0.06 -27.35 20.85
N ASP A 182 -0.50 -26.81 19.76
CA ASP A 182 -1.86 -26.30 19.74
C ASP A 182 -2.88 -27.45 19.59
N PRO A 183 -3.82 -27.62 20.54
CA PRO A 183 -4.84 -28.67 20.47
C PRO A 183 -5.82 -28.52 19.30
N LEU A 184 -5.87 -27.36 18.64
CA LEU A 184 -6.73 -27.17 17.45
C LEU A 184 -6.07 -27.63 16.15
N THR A 185 -4.80 -28.03 16.16
CA THR A 185 -4.10 -28.52 14.98
C THR A 185 -4.75 -29.82 14.47
N GLY A 186 -5.16 -29.81 13.21
CA GLY A 186 -5.90 -30.91 12.57
C GLY A 186 -7.39 -30.96 12.94
N VAL A 187 -7.89 -30.03 13.77
CA VAL A 187 -9.29 -29.95 14.22
C VAL A 187 -9.96 -28.69 13.66
N GLU A 188 -9.40 -27.52 13.97
CA GLU A 188 -9.86 -26.20 13.53
C GLU A 188 -8.62 -25.40 13.10
N ASN A 189 -8.04 -25.78 11.96
CA ASN A 189 -6.75 -25.27 11.49
C ASN A 189 -6.71 -23.73 11.37
N ASP A 190 -7.81 -23.10 10.96
CA ASP A 190 -7.94 -21.65 10.82
C ASP A 190 -7.91 -20.91 12.18
N ARG A 191 -7.96 -21.63 13.30
CA ARG A 191 -7.87 -21.10 14.66
C ARG A 191 -6.58 -21.48 15.38
N VAL A 192 -5.67 -22.22 14.76
CA VAL A 192 -4.35 -22.56 15.32
C VAL A 192 -3.54 -21.29 15.61
N THR A 193 -2.89 -21.23 16.77
CA THR A 193 -2.15 -20.06 17.23
C THR A 193 -0.66 -20.20 16.92
N THR A 194 -0.29 -19.72 15.74
CA THR A 194 1.07 -19.68 15.20
C THR A 194 1.23 -18.39 14.39
N GLU A 195 2.38 -18.17 13.76
CA GLU A 195 2.55 -17.05 12.84
C GLU A 195 1.55 -17.13 11.70
N TRP A 196 0.98 -16.00 11.30
CA TRP A 196 -0.10 -15.96 10.33
C TRP A 196 0.24 -16.54 8.96
N TRP A 197 1.52 -16.48 8.56
CA TRP A 197 1.99 -17.07 7.29
C TRP A 197 2.34 -18.55 7.38
N SER A 198 2.46 -19.11 8.59
CA SER A 198 2.87 -20.50 8.81
C SER A 198 1.69 -21.44 8.62
N ALA A 199 1.95 -22.65 8.11
CA ALA A 199 0.97 -23.72 8.12
C ALA A 199 0.52 -24.01 9.57
N PRO A 200 -0.77 -24.27 9.82
CA PRO A 200 -1.82 -24.51 8.83
C PRO A 200 -2.65 -23.27 8.46
N LEU A 201 -2.21 -22.06 8.81
CA LEU A 201 -2.95 -20.82 8.55
C LEU A 201 -2.75 -20.34 7.10
N ASP A 202 -1.51 -20.35 6.62
CA ASP A 202 -1.12 -19.95 5.25
C ASP A 202 -1.76 -18.61 4.80
N ARG A 203 -1.94 -17.67 5.74
CA ARG A 203 -2.61 -16.39 5.55
C ARG A 203 -1.66 -15.26 5.96
N PRO A 204 -0.58 -14.97 5.19
CA PRO A 204 0.41 -13.97 5.57
C PRO A 204 -0.18 -12.58 5.83
N PRO A 205 0.40 -11.77 6.74
CA PRO A 205 -0.06 -10.41 7.04
C PRO A 205 -0.04 -9.48 5.81
N ASN A 206 0.83 -9.76 4.84
CA ASN A 206 0.95 -9.01 3.58
C ASN A 206 -0.40 -8.81 2.86
N PHE A 207 -1.34 -9.75 2.95
CA PHE A 207 -2.66 -9.59 2.34
C PHE A 207 -3.47 -8.42 2.91
N MET A 208 -3.27 -8.10 4.19
CA MET A 208 -3.98 -7.04 4.91
C MET A 208 -3.18 -5.74 4.94
N THR A 209 -1.86 -5.81 5.13
CA THR A 209 -1.01 -4.64 5.40
C THR A 209 -0.12 -4.24 4.21
N GLY A 210 0.06 -5.14 3.23
CA GLY A 210 1.04 -5.03 2.15
C GLY A 210 2.46 -5.47 2.52
N VAL A 211 2.74 -5.77 3.79
CA VAL A 211 4.09 -6.06 4.31
C VAL A 211 4.06 -7.08 5.46
N SER A 212 5.19 -7.70 5.78
CA SER A 212 5.31 -8.46 7.04
C SER A 212 6.74 -8.51 7.57
N THR A 213 6.89 -9.01 8.79
CA THR A 213 8.19 -9.25 9.44
C THR A 213 9.09 -10.23 8.69
N ARG A 214 8.57 -11.07 7.79
CA ARG A 214 9.38 -12.08 7.07
C ARG A 214 10.55 -11.48 6.28
N ASN A 215 10.34 -10.30 5.70
CA ASN A 215 11.37 -9.52 5.02
C ASN A 215 11.81 -8.30 5.84
N GLY A 216 11.20 -8.12 7.01
CA GLY A 216 11.43 -7.04 7.94
C GLY A 216 12.78 -7.13 8.67
N ALA A 217 13.01 -6.19 9.57
CA ALA A 217 14.21 -6.13 10.40
C ALA A 217 13.83 -5.91 11.87
N VAL A 218 14.70 -6.35 12.77
CA VAL A 218 14.59 -6.13 14.22
C VAL A 218 15.93 -5.59 14.71
N HIS A 219 15.91 -4.41 15.31
CA HIS A 219 17.08 -3.86 15.98
C HIS A 219 17.05 -4.26 17.45
N SER A 220 17.98 -5.12 17.90
CA SER A 220 18.02 -5.50 19.32
C SER A 220 18.51 -4.32 20.16
N MET A 221 17.72 -3.88 21.13
CA MET A 221 18.18 -2.99 22.18
C MET A 221 18.87 -3.82 23.27
N GLY A 222 20.07 -4.32 22.95
CA GLY A 222 21.01 -4.77 23.98
C GLY A 222 20.79 -6.17 24.55
N ASP A 223 20.52 -7.19 23.72
CA ASP A 223 20.76 -8.55 24.19
C ASP A 223 22.27 -8.83 24.27
N SER A 224 22.74 -8.99 25.49
CA SER A 224 24.16 -9.01 25.87
C SER A 224 24.88 -10.34 25.59
N PHE A 225 24.25 -11.23 24.81
CA PHE A 225 24.83 -12.53 24.42
C PHE A 225 25.58 -12.51 23.07
N LEU A 226 25.32 -11.54 22.18
CA LEU A 226 26.03 -11.38 20.90
C LEU A 226 27.02 -10.21 20.92
N GLY A 227 27.72 -10.02 22.04
CA GLY A 227 28.90 -9.17 22.10
C GLY A 227 28.63 -7.66 22.05
N LYS A 228 29.52 -6.92 22.70
CA LYS A 228 29.55 -5.46 22.67
C LYS A 228 29.69 -4.97 21.23
N THR A 229 28.84 -4.00 20.89
CA THR A 229 28.98 -2.99 19.83
C THR A 229 30.36 -2.94 19.16
N GLY A 230 30.48 -3.62 18.02
CA GLY A 230 31.45 -3.25 17.00
C GLY A 230 30.98 -2.00 16.23
N PRO A 231 31.89 -1.24 15.59
CA PRO A 231 31.51 -0.13 14.73
C PRO A 231 30.85 -0.70 13.45
N GLY A 232 29.53 -0.58 13.29
CA GLY A 232 28.86 -1.16 12.13
C GLY A 232 27.42 -0.72 11.90
N ALA A 233 26.49 -1.15 12.76
CA ALA A 233 25.07 -0.81 12.59
C ALA A 233 24.58 0.08 13.73
N ARG A 234 24.18 1.28 13.36
CA ARG A 234 23.63 2.29 14.25
C ARG A 234 22.20 2.50 13.85
N ARG A 235 21.28 2.35 14.80
CA ARG A 235 19.86 2.64 14.57
C ARG A 235 19.67 4.07 14.07
N GLU A 236 20.48 5.00 14.57
CA GLU A 236 20.43 6.41 14.17
C GLU A 236 20.76 6.65 12.69
N ASP A 237 21.44 5.71 12.02
CA ASP A 237 21.77 5.82 10.60
C ASP A 237 20.60 5.36 9.69
N ALA A 238 19.61 4.65 10.24
CA ALA A 238 18.46 4.16 9.48
C ALA A 238 17.56 5.32 9.01
N ALA A 239 17.21 5.29 7.73
CA ALA A 239 16.39 6.29 7.08
C ALA A 239 15.58 5.66 5.95
N TYR A 240 14.44 6.26 5.62
CA TYR A 240 13.69 5.91 4.43
C TYR A 240 14.29 6.61 3.21
N GLU A 241 14.60 5.84 2.16
CA GLU A 241 14.87 6.33 0.81
C GLU A 241 13.54 6.45 0.05
N VAL A 242 13.27 7.64 -0.49
CA VAL A 242 11.98 7.98 -1.11
C VAL A 242 11.98 7.59 -2.58
N CYS A 243 10.97 6.84 -3.00
CA CYS A 243 10.84 6.40 -4.40
C CYS A 243 10.05 7.40 -5.26
N PHE A 244 9.01 8.03 -4.69
CA PHE A 244 8.09 8.91 -5.42
C PHE A 244 7.77 10.18 -4.63
N PRO A 245 8.68 11.17 -4.58
CA PRO A 245 8.54 12.35 -3.73
C PRO A 245 7.32 13.22 -4.09
N GLU A 246 6.78 13.13 -5.30
CA GLU A 246 5.59 13.84 -5.77
C GLU A 246 4.27 13.12 -5.46
N HIS A 247 4.33 11.93 -4.87
CA HIS A 247 3.12 11.24 -4.42
C HIS A 247 2.47 12.03 -3.28
N TRP A 248 1.14 12.14 -3.28
CA TRP A 248 0.39 12.99 -2.33
C TRP A 248 0.66 12.71 -0.85
N VAL A 249 1.12 11.50 -0.52
CA VAL A 249 1.55 11.12 0.84
C VAL A 249 2.68 12.05 1.32
N PHE A 250 3.49 12.56 0.41
CA PHE A 250 4.61 13.45 0.65
C PHE A 250 4.35 14.91 0.25
N ASP A 251 3.11 15.30 -0.05
CA ASP A 251 2.79 16.70 -0.36
C ASP A 251 3.29 17.64 0.75
N GLY A 252 4.15 18.59 0.37
CA GLY A 252 4.73 19.55 1.31
C GLY A 252 5.86 19.01 2.20
N VAL A 253 6.31 17.77 2.00
CA VAL A 253 7.47 17.20 2.70
C VAL A 253 8.77 17.74 2.08
N ALA A 254 9.70 18.17 2.94
CA ALA A 254 11.08 18.41 2.56
C ALA A 254 11.91 17.16 2.88
N PHE A 255 12.66 16.69 1.89
CA PHE A 255 13.61 15.57 2.03
C PHE A 255 15.03 16.09 2.18
N GLU A 256 15.92 15.23 2.67
CA GLU A 256 17.35 15.48 2.65
C GLU A 256 17.89 15.49 1.21
N ASP A 257 19.08 16.07 1.00
CA ASP A 257 19.71 16.19 -0.32
C ASP A 257 19.97 14.81 -0.98
N ASP A 258 20.08 13.75 -0.18
CA ASP A 258 20.24 12.36 -0.62
C ASP A 258 18.91 11.65 -0.91
N GLY A 259 17.78 12.37 -0.85
CA GLY A 259 16.44 11.82 -1.10
C GLY A 259 15.89 10.98 0.06
N THR A 260 16.49 11.07 1.25
CA THR A 260 16.06 10.32 2.43
C THR A 260 15.31 11.17 3.46
N PHE A 261 14.65 10.51 4.42
CA PHE A 261 14.14 11.15 5.64
C PHE A 261 14.17 10.21 6.84
N GLY A 262 14.12 10.78 8.05
CA GLY A 262 14.02 10.03 9.31
C GLY A 262 15.34 9.65 9.96
N ARG A 263 16.48 9.92 9.30
CA ARG A 263 17.82 9.69 9.86
C ARG A 263 17.97 10.43 11.18
N GLY A 264 18.47 9.73 12.21
CA GLY A 264 18.66 10.27 13.56
C GLY A 264 17.38 10.57 14.35
N GLN A 265 16.19 10.20 13.84
CA GLN A 265 14.90 10.42 14.51
C GLN A 265 14.36 9.14 15.16
N ASP A 266 15.08 8.02 15.06
CA ASP A 266 14.68 6.70 15.56
C ASP A 266 13.30 6.24 15.07
N ILE A 267 12.86 6.69 13.88
CA ILE A 267 11.54 6.34 13.32
C ILE A 267 11.52 4.95 12.66
N VAL A 268 12.69 4.44 12.27
CA VAL A 268 12.86 3.09 11.70
C VAL A 268 13.34 2.12 12.80
N GLY A 269 12.59 1.04 13.02
CA GLY A 269 12.76 0.10 14.13
C GLY A 269 11.71 0.35 15.22
N TYR A 270 11.85 -0.13 16.46
CA TYR A 270 12.43 -1.36 17.00
C TYR A 270 12.30 -2.56 16.05
N GLU A 271 11.13 -2.72 15.42
CA GLU A 271 10.86 -3.73 14.39
C GLU A 271 10.26 -3.08 13.15
N THR A 272 10.51 -3.68 11.99
CA THR A 272 10.00 -3.22 10.70
C THR A 272 9.35 -4.36 9.93
N ASP A 273 8.45 -4.00 9.03
CA ASP A 273 7.83 -4.92 8.08
C ASP A 273 8.31 -4.59 6.67
N ALA A 274 8.35 -5.57 5.77
CA ALA A 274 8.68 -5.33 4.38
C ALA A 274 7.90 -6.23 3.41
N ALA A 275 7.78 -5.75 2.18
CA ALA A 275 7.33 -6.55 1.05
C ALA A 275 8.55 -7.18 0.37
N GLU A 276 8.40 -8.38 -0.17
CA GLU A 276 9.34 -8.88 -1.17
C GLU A 276 9.18 -8.04 -2.45
N TYR A 277 10.26 -7.42 -2.92
CA TYR A 277 10.23 -6.61 -4.12
C TYR A 277 11.45 -6.82 -5.01
N THR A 278 11.30 -6.45 -6.29
CA THR A 278 12.38 -6.37 -7.28
C THR A 278 12.47 -4.96 -7.83
N LEU A 279 13.63 -4.59 -8.38
CA LEU A 279 13.78 -3.34 -9.12
C LEU A 279 13.57 -3.62 -10.61
N THR A 280 12.84 -2.74 -11.30
CA THR A 280 12.85 -2.73 -12.76
C THR A 280 14.21 -2.25 -13.29
N ASP A 281 14.42 -2.35 -14.60
CA ASP A 281 15.62 -1.80 -15.26
C ASP A 281 15.80 -0.28 -15.01
N ASP A 282 14.71 0.44 -14.69
CA ASP A 282 14.73 1.87 -14.35
C ASP A 282 14.88 2.14 -12.84
N GLY A 283 15.16 1.12 -12.04
CA GLY A 283 15.32 1.25 -10.59
C GLY A 283 14.01 1.41 -9.82
N ILE A 284 12.86 1.10 -10.43
CA ILE A 284 11.55 1.25 -9.79
C ILE A 284 11.24 0.00 -8.95
N PRO A 285 10.95 0.13 -7.64
CA PRO A 285 10.61 -1.01 -6.80
C PRO A 285 9.19 -1.54 -7.06
N ARG A 286 9.09 -2.87 -7.16
CA ARG A 286 7.84 -3.60 -7.41
C ARG A 286 7.71 -4.82 -6.52
N ALA A 287 6.58 -4.89 -5.82
CA ALA A 287 6.20 -6.10 -5.10
C ALA A 287 6.18 -7.30 -6.06
N THR A 288 6.74 -8.42 -5.62
CA THR A 288 6.77 -9.65 -6.43
C THR A 288 5.45 -10.42 -6.37
N GLY A 289 4.67 -10.21 -5.31
CA GLY A 289 3.43 -10.95 -5.03
C GLY A 289 3.65 -12.35 -4.46
N HIS A 290 4.88 -12.87 -4.45
CA HIS A 290 5.19 -14.23 -3.98
C HIS A 290 4.93 -14.41 -2.48
N ASP A 291 5.15 -13.36 -1.69
CA ASP A 291 4.90 -13.35 -0.25
C ASP A 291 3.44 -12.98 0.10
N GLY A 292 2.57 -12.77 -0.88
CA GLY A 292 1.18 -12.37 -0.70
C GLY A 292 0.98 -10.85 -0.64
N THR A 293 2.02 -10.05 -0.86
CA THR A 293 1.87 -8.60 -1.08
C THR A 293 1.00 -8.34 -2.32
N PRO A 294 0.00 -7.44 -2.28
CA PRO A 294 -0.79 -7.11 -3.45
C PRO A 294 0.07 -6.60 -4.62
N GLU A 295 -0.21 -7.06 -5.85
CA GLU A 295 0.53 -6.65 -7.04
C GLU A 295 0.43 -5.14 -7.33
N ASP A 296 -0.65 -4.49 -6.87
CA ASP A 296 -0.85 -3.05 -6.97
C ASP A 296 -0.30 -2.25 -5.78
N PHE A 297 0.51 -2.88 -4.92
CA PHE A 297 1.21 -2.22 -3.83
C PHE A 297 2.28 -1.25 -4.36
N ALA A 298 2.01 0.05 -4.19
CA ALA A 298 2.97 1.10 -4.49
C ALA A 298 3.96 1.26 -3.34
N ILE A 299 5.22 0.92 -3.58
CA ILE A 299 6.33 1.12 -2.65
C ILE A 299 6.74 2.60 -2.72
N LEU A 300 6.41 3.36 -1.68
CA LEU A 300 6.61 4.82 -1.65
C LEU A 300 7.98 5.21 -1.11
N ALA A 301 8.49 4.41 -0.17
CA ALA A 301 9.83 4.53 0.38
C ALA A 301 10.28 3.20 0.96
N HIS A 302 11.59 2.99 1.07
CA HIS A 302 12.14 1.78 1.67
C HIS A 302 13.43 2.07 2.46
N ALA A 303 13.80 1.16 3.36
CA ALA A 303 15.07 1.23 4.08
C ALA A 303 15.79 -0.13 3.98
N ASP A 304 17.06 -0.11 3.61
CA ASP A 304 17.94 -1.28 3.71
C ASP A 304 18.53 -1.36 5.12
N LEU A 305 18.12 -2.38 5.86
CA LEU A 305 18.51 -2.65 7.24
C LEU A 305 19.28 -3.96 7.32
N THR A 306 19.85 -4.45 6.22
CA THR A 306 20.63 -5.68 6.19
C THR A 306 21.89 -5.57 7.07
N SER A 307 22.40 -4.36 7.27
CA SER A 307 23.49 -4.05 8.20
C SER A 307 23.16 -4.38 9.65
N TRP A 308 21.88 -4.45 10.03
CA TRP A 308 21.47 -4.84 11.39
C TRP A 308 21.73 -6.32 11.68
N ARG A 309 22.10 -7.13 10.68
CA ARG A 309 22.57 -8.51 10.91
C ARG A 309 23.79 -8.48 11.85
N GLY A 310 23.73 -9.27 12.91
CA GLY A 310 24.74 -9.29 13.97
C GLY A 310 24.45 -8.32 15.13
N HIS A 311 23.45 -7.45 14.99
CA HIS A 311 22.92 -6.57 16.04
C HIS A 311 21.41 -6.83 16.29
N GLY A 312 20.89 -7.91 15.70
CA GLY A 312 19.47 -8.26 15.62
C GLY A 312 19.18 -9.04 14.33
N MET A 313 17.97 -8.90 13.80
CA MET A 313 17.57 -9.43 12.49
C MET A 313 17.69 -8.33 11.45
N GLY A 314 18.57 -8.49 10.45
CA GLY A 314 18.64 -7.53 9.34
C GLY A 314 17.74 -7.94 8.18
N GLY A 315 17.13 -6.94 7.57
CA GLY A 315 16.16 -7.06 6.47
C GLY A 315 15.84 -5.68 5.92
N TYR A 316 14.55 -5.36 5.76
CA TYR A 316 14.12 -4.11 5.16
C TYR A 316 12.98 -3.44 5.94
N ALA A 317 12.68 -2.20 5.60
CA ALA A 317 11.39 -1.57 5.87
C ALA A 317 10.78 -1.11 4.54
N THR A 318 9.49 -1.35 4.30
CA THR A 318 8.83 -0.95 3.04
C THR A 318 7.56 -0.14 3.31
N MET A 319 7.65 1.19 3.18
CA MET A 319 6.48 2.05 3.23
C MET A 319 5.71 1.95 1.91
N GLY A 320 4.38 1.78 1.99
CA GLY A 320 3.59 1.71 0.77
C GLY A 320 2.09 1.81 0.96
N ILE A 321 1.40 1.71 -0.18
CA ILE A 321 -0.04 1.90 -0.28
C ILE A 321 -0.65 1.00 -1.35
N PHE A 322 -1.85 0.45 -1.10
CA PHE A 322 -2.64 -0.29 -2.09
C PHE A 322 -4.14 -0.09 -1.87
N ARG A 323 -4.97 -0.61 -2.79
CA ARG A 323 -6.44 -0.49 -2.71
C ARG A 323 -7.16 -1.82 -2.92
N ARG A 324 -8.21 -2.03 -2.14
CA ARG A 324 -9.21 -3.12 -2.31
C ARG A 324 -10.59 -2.55 -1.98
N ASN A 325 -11.11 -1.68 -2.86
CA ASN A 325 -12.17 -0.69 -2.59
C ASN A 325 -11.78 0.38 -1.56
N GLY A 326 -11.41 -0.07 -0.35
CA GLY A 326 -10.73 0.72 0.65
C GLY A 326 -9.25 0.93 0.33
N THR A 327 -8.60 1.86 1.03
CA THR A 327 -7.17 2.15 0.88
C THR A 327 -6.42 1.72 2.14
N VAL A 328 -5.30 1.03 1.96
CA VAL A 328 -4.40 0.64 3.05
C VAL A 328 -3.06 1.33 2.86
N PHE A 329 -2.63 2.07 3.87
CA PHE A 329 -1.30 2.66 3.98
C PHE A 329 -0.51 1.94 5.08
N THR A 330 0.78 1.70 4.86
CA THR A 330 1.70 1.19 5.89
C THR A 330 2.97 2.03 5.91
N ALA A 331 3.36 2.47 7.11
CA ALA A 331 4.66 3.05 7.40
C ALA A 331 5.71 1.97 7.70
N ALA A 332 5.29 0.73 7.97
CA ALA A 332 6.13 -0.46 8.10
C ALA A 332 7.26 -0.39 9.15
N THR A 333 7.01 0.29 10.26
CA THR A 333 7.96 0.46 11.36
C THR A 333 7.25 0.73 12.68
N THR A 334 7.69 0.10 13.76
CA THR A 334 7.04 0.27 15.08
C THR A 334 7.18 1.67 15.63
N ASP A 335 8.32 2.32 15.43
CA ASP A 335 8.66 3.58 16.09
C ASP A 335 8.34 4.83 15.25
N TRP A 336 7.43 4.73 14.27
CA TRP A 336 6.97 5.87 13.47
C TRP A 336 6.58 7.08 14.34
N ALA A 337 5.92 6.82 15.47
CA ALA A 337 5.46 7.84 16.40
C ALA A 337 6.58 8.67 17.05
N ASN A 338 7.84 8.23 17.00
CA ASN A 338 8.99 9.02 17.47
C ASN A 338 9.13 10.34 16.71
N GLY A 339 8.88 10.32 15.39
CA GLY A 339 8.97 11.51 14.55
C GLY A 339 7.82 12.50 14.74
N LEU A 340 6.80 12.16 15.55
CA LEU A 340 5.69 13.05 15.89
C LEU A 340 5.99 13.94 17.11
N CYS A 341 7.14 13.73 17.77
CA CYS A 341 7.57 14.49 18.94
C CYS A 341 8.80 15.35 18.64
N SER A 342 8.94 16.50 19.30
CA SER A 342 10.15 17.31 19.21
C SER A 342 11.30 16.68 20.02
N SER A 343 12.52 16.75 19.49
CA SER A 343 13.76 16.17 20.04
C SER A 343 14.24 16.73 21.39
N SER A 344 13.54 17.69 21.99
CA SER A 344 14.00 18.44 23.19
C SER A 344 13.57 17.86 24.55
N ALA A 345 12.92 16.70 24.60
CA ALA A 345 12.42 16.14 25.86
C ALA A 345 13.41 15.18 26.53
N THR A 346 14.47 15.71 27.15
CA THR A 346 15.18 15.02 28.24
C THR A 346 14.60 15.43 29.59
N GLN A 347 14.12 14.48 30.39
CA GLN A 347 13.81 14.69 31.82
C GLN A 347 14.01 13.40 32.65
N ASP A 348 14.42 13.60 33.90
CA ASP A 348 15.02 12.65 34.86
C ASP A 348 14.05 11.65 35.54
N ASP A 349 12.78 11.52 35.12
CA ASP A 349 11.77 10.74 35.86
C ASP A 349 11.12 9.56 35.11
N GLY A 350 11.71 9.12 34.00
CA GLY A 350 11.40 7.82 33.38
C GLY A 350 10.07 7.75 32.61
N ALA A 351 9.34 8.87 32.48
CA ALA A 351 8.18 9.00 31.61
C ALA A 351 8.40 10.19 30.66
N SER A 352 8.94 9.93 29.47
CA SER A 352 9.13 10.98 28.46
C SER A 352 7.77 11.48 27.97
N LYS A 353 7.35 12.68 28.40
CA LYS A 353 6.20 13.36 27.81
C LYS A 353 6.59 13.87 26.43
N CYS A 354 5.97 13.30 25.39
CA CYS A 354 6.05 13.83 24.04
C CYS A 354 5.55 15.28 24.02
N VAL A 355 6.41 16.19 23.58
CA VAL A 355 5.98 17.51 23.11
C VAL A 355 5.72 17.36 21.61
N PRO A 356 4.48 17.59 21.12
CA PRO A 356 4.17 17.45 19.71
C PRO A 356 5.11 18.28 18.82
N ALA A 357 5.58 17.67 17.73
CA ALA A 357 6.40 18.37 16.76
C ALA A 357 5.60 19.52 16.13
N SER A 358 6.04 20.75 16.36
CA SER A 358 5.50 21.96 15.73
C SER A 358 6.22 22.34 14.44
N ASP A 359 7.29 21.60 14.08
CA ASP A 359 8.07 21.86 12.89
C ASP A 359 7.28 21.52 11.63
N THR A 360 6.99 22.56 10.87
CA THR A 360 6.27 22.51 9.59
C THR A 360 7.12 21.95 8.44
N LYS A 361 8.32 21.40 8.71
CA LYS A 361 9.18 20.80 7.69
C LYS A 361 9.52 19.32 7.89
N SER A 362 9.28 18.75 9.07
CA SER A 362 9.61 17.34 9.33
C SER A 362 8.70 16.41 8.51
N ALA A 363 9.30 15.39 7.87
CA ALA A 363 8.60 14.45 7.00
C ALA A 363 7.50 13.66 7.72
N VAL A 364 7.77 13.16 8.94
CA VAL A 364 6.84 12.27 9.65
C VAL A 364 5.50 12.95 10.01
N PRO A 365 5.46 14.15 10.61
CA PRO A 365 4.20 14.87 10.83
C PRO A 365 3.44 15.19 9.55
N HIS A 366 4.11 15.60 8.46
CA HIS A 366 3.45 15.91 7.18
C HIS A 366 2.86 14.67 6.54
N THR A 367 3.64 13.60 6.42
CA THR A 367 3.18 12.33 5.90
C THR A 367 2.01 11.79 6.70
N THR A 368 2.08 11.83 8.03
CA THR A 368 0.98 11.41 8.90
C THR A 368 -0.26 12.26 8.67
N ARG A 369 -0.14 13.60 8.63
CA ARG A 369 -1.24 14.54 8.37
C ARG A 369 -1.90 14.28 7.02
N ASN A 370 -1.10 14.13 5.95
CA ASN A 370 -1.58 13.87 4.59
C ASN A 370 -2.41 12.58 4.56
N VAL A 371 -1.85 11.50 5.12
CA VAL A 371 -2.50 10.18 5.17
C VAL A 371 -3.81 10.22 5.95
N ILE A 372 -3.82 10.70 7.20
CA ILE A 372 -5.05 10.67 8.01
C ILE A 372 -6.11 11.65 7.48
N THR A 373 -5.71 12.79 6.94
CA THR A 373 -6.64 13.78 6.35
C THR A 373 -7.34 13.18 5.14
N ARG A 374 -6.59 12.52 4.24
CA ARG A 374 -7.17 11.93 3.04
C ARG A 374 -7.97 10.67 3.34
N LEU A 375 -7.43 9.77 4.18
CA LEU A 375 -8.04 8.47 4.44
C LEU A 375 -9.21 8.53 5.43
N SER A 376 -9.36 9.61 6.21
CA SER A 376 -10.58 9.84 7.01
C SER A 376 -11.79 10.27 6.18
N GLN A 377 -11.61 10.50 4.87
CA GLN A 377 -12.68 10.83 3.93
C GLN A 377 -13.10 9.60 3.13
N ARG A 378 -14.40 9.53 2.80
CA ARG A 378 -14.93 8.50 1.91
C ARG A 378 -14.64 8.90 0.48
N ILE A 379 -13.79 8.14 -0.21
CA ILE A 379 -13.49 8.32 -1.62
C ILE A 379 -14.41 7.41 -2.42
N SER A 380 -15.04 7.93 -3.48
CA SER A 380 -15.85 7.10 -4.38
C SER A 380 -14.95 6.09 -5.09
N PRO A 381 -15.39 4.83 -5.30
CA PRO A 381 -14.62 3.86 -6.09
C PRO A 381 -14.20 4.38 -7.47
N ASN A 382 -15.00 5.29 -8.04
CA ASN A 382 -14.81 5.85 -9.39
C ASN A 382 -14.11 7.22 -9.39
N THR A 383 -13.46 7.59 -8.27
CA THR A 383 -12.65 8.81 -8.17
C THR A 383 -11.39 8.70 -9.04
N TRP A 384 -11.10 9.75 -9.79
CA TRP A 384 -9.86 9.89 -10.54
C TRP A 384 -8.67 10.11 -9.61
N GLU A 385 -7.62 9.33 -9.81
CA GLU A 385 -6.34 9.51 -9.12
C GLU A 385 -5.29 9.97 -10.10
N LEU A 386 -4.52 10.97 -9.69
CA LEU A 386 -3.33 11.40 -10.41
C LEU A 386 -2.25 10.32 -10.22
N ILE A 387 -1.80 9.72 -11.31
CA ILE A 387 -0.75 8.68 -11.34
C ILE A 387 0.53 9.17 -12.02
N GLY A 388 0.63 10.49 -12.16
CA GLY A 388 1.84 11.17 -12.56
C GLY A 388 1.67 12.20 -13.66
N ASP A 389 2.81 12.66 -14.13
CA ASP A 389 2.89 13.53 -15.30
C ASP A 389 2.93 12.70 -16.58
N ALA A 390 2.51 13.33 -17.66
CA ALA A 390 2.61 12.80 -19.01
C ALA A 390 3.23 13.85 -19.94
N PRO A 391 4.01 13.42 -20.95
CA PRO A 391 4.28 14.29 -22.08
C PRO A 391 2.95 14.74 -22.71
N LEU A 392 2.99 15.75 -23.57
CA LEU A 392 1.77 16.15 -24.28
C LEU A 392 1.42 15.06 -25.29
N ILE A 393 0.48 14.18 -24.93
CA ILE A 393 0.12 13.00 -25.72
C ILE A 393 -1.00 13.33 -26.73
N SER A 394 -0.95 12.71 -27.90
CA SER A 394 -2.04 12.74 -28.90
C SER A 394 -2.90 11.47 -28.88
N SER A 395 -2.33 10.30 -28.68
CA SER A 395 -3.04 9.01 -28.62
C SER A 395 -2.29 8.03 -27.72
N ILE A 396 -3.04 7.18 -27.00
CA ILE A 396 -2.55 6.13 -26.10
C ILE A 396 -3.02 4.79 -26.64
N ALA A 397 -2.15 3.79 -26.55
CA ALA A 397 -2.52 2.40 -26.68
C ALA A 397 -2.04 1.61 -25.46
N THR A 398 -2.74 0.54 -25.15
CA THR A 398 -2.46 -0.31 -23.99
C THR A 398 -2.08 -1.72 -24.43
N PHE A 399 -0.97 -2.25 -23.91
CA PHE A 399 -0.54 -3.61 -24.20
C PHE A 399 0.02 -4.25 -22.93
N GLU A 400 -0.53 -5.40 -22.56
CA GLU A 400 -0.26 -6.06 -21.28
C GLU A 400 -0.46 -5.10 -20.09
N HIS A 401 0.60 -4.78 -19.35
CA HIS A 401 0.61 -3.89 -18.20
C HIS A 401 1.18 -2.51 -18.53
N ARG A 402 1.34 -2.17 -19.82
CA ARG A 402 2.02 -0.97 -20.31
C ARG A 402 1.11 -0.01 -21.06
N LEU A 403 1.44 1.26 -20.92
CA LEU A 403 0.95 2.37 -21.72
C LEU A 403 2.00 2.69 -22.78
N PHE A 404 1.56 2.80 -24.03
CA PHE A 404 2.32 3.35 -25.15
C PHE A 404 1.63 4.62 -25.62
N ALA A 405 2.39 5.66 -25.93
CA ALA A 405 1.81 6.95 -26.25
C ALA A 405 2.58 7.68 -27.34
N ILE A 406 1.85 8.30 -28.26
CA ILE A 406 2.43 9.23 -29.22
C ILE A 406 2.46 10.62 -28.58
N GLY A 407 3.66 11.19 -28.46
CA GLY A 407 3.86 12.58 -28.06
C GLY A 407 3.63 13.54 -29.21
N ARG A 408 3.12 14.73 -28.90
CA ARG A 408 2.94 15.84 -29.86
C ARG A 408 4.27 16.40 -30.39
N ASP A 409 5.37 16.04 -29.75
CA ASP A 409 6.73 16.30 -30.19
C ASP A 409 7.25 15.27 -31.20
N GLY A 410 6.42 14.30 -31.60
CA GLY A 410 6.76 13.28 -32.59
C GLY A 410 7.57 12.12 -32.01
N ARG A 411 7.57 11.93 -30.69
CA ARG A 411 8.24 10.81 -30.01
C ARG A 411 7.24 9.74 -29.59
N LEU A 412 7.67 8.48 -29.59
CA LEU A 412 6.93 7.37 -29.00
C LEU A 412 7.41 7.17 -27.56
N TYR A 413 6.48 7.15 -26.62
CA TYR A 413 6.76 6.92 -25.22
C TYR A 413 6.16 5.60 -24.73
N CYS A 414 6.76 5.04 -23.69
CA CYS A 414 6.14 3.98 -22.91
C CYS A 414 6.34 4.17 -21.41
N ARG A 415 5.40 3.66 -20.62
CA ARG A 415 5.57 3.41 -19.19
C ARG A 415 4.67 2.27 -18.76
N ASP A 416 4.93 1.71 -17.59
CA ASP A 416 3.99 0.78 -16.97
C ASP A 416 2.76 1.53 -16.41
N ALA A 417 1.61 0.84 -16.43
CA ALA A 417 0.35 1.31 -15.91
C ALA A 417 0.27 1.06 -14.39
N THR A 418 1.02 1.84 -13.63
CA THR A 418 1.16 1.73 -12.17
C THR A 418 0.69 3.01 -11.48
N PRO A 419 0.18 2.95 -10.23
CA PRO A 419 -0.16 4.15 -9.45
C PRO A 419 1.08 4.95 -9.04
N GLN A 420 2.25 4.33 -9.11
CA GLN A 420 3.53 4.98 -8.89
C GLN A 420 3.74 6.05 -9.98
N ASN A 421 4.13 7.26 -9.59
CA ASN A 421 4.44 8.35 -10.52
C ASN A 421 5.78 8.08 -11.23
N ILE A 422 5.78 7.13 -12.16
CA ILE A 422 6.97 6.74 -12.91
C ILE A 422 7.11 7.57 -14.19
N ALA A 423 8.35 7.82 -14.57
CA ALA A 423 8.68 8.56 -15.77
C ALA A 423 8.25 7.82 -17.04
N TRP A 424 7.93 8.59 -18.09
CA TRP A 424 7.76 8.05 -19.44
C TRP A 424 9.12 7.89 -20.11
N ARG A 425 9.36 6.70 -20.67
CA ARG A 425 10.58 6.40 -21.43
C ARG A 425 10.35 6.71 -22.91
N ASP A 426 11.26 7.46 -23.52
CA ASP A 426 11.32 7.62 -24.97
C ASP A 426 11.83 6.33 -25.63
N ILE A 427 11.03 5.77 -26.53
CA ILE A 427 11.29 4.50 -27.23
C ILE A 427 11.30 4.65 -28.75
N GLY A 428 11.56 5.86 -29.25
CA GLY A 428 11.85 6.10 -30.65
C GLY A 428 10.96 7.13 -31.32
N ASP A 429 11.04 7.14 -32.65
CA ASP A 429 10.34 8.10 -33.49
C ASP A 429 8.85 7.73 -33.64
N ALA A 430 7.99 8.74 -33.59
CA ALA A 430 6.58 8.68 -33.99
C ALA A 430 6.23 9.92 -34.83
N THR A 431 7.19 10.42 -35.61
CA THR A 431 7.02 11.65 -36.36
C THR A 431 5.85 11.50 -37.33
N ARG A 432 4.91 12.46 -37.28
CA ARG A 432 3.65 12.50 -38.07
C ARG A 432 2.59 11.46 -37.68
N MET A 433 2.83 10.58 -36.71
CA MET A 433 1.79 9.65 -36.24
C MET A 433 0.75 10.41 -35.40
N THR A 434 -0.51 10.03 -35.53
CA THR A 434 -1.63 10.71 -34.85
C THR A 434 -2.46 9.77 -34.01
N ALA A 435 -2.64 8.52 -34.46
CA ALA A 435 -3.45 7.50 -33.81
C ALA A 435 -2.63 6.23 -33.55
N LEU A 436 -2.88 5.57 -32.42
CA LEU A 436 -2.15 4.39 -31.97
C LEU A 436 -3.12 3.32 -31.45
N ALA A 437 -2.91 2.06 -31.81
CA ALA A 437 -3.57 0.93 -31.18
C ALA A 437 -2.57 -0.19 -30.93
N ALA A 438 -2.84 -1.01 -29.92
CA ALA A 438 -2.12 -2.25 -29.71
C ALA A 438 -2.98 -3.43 -30.15
N THR A 439 -2.34 -4.40 -30.81
CA THR A 439 -2.96 -5.67 -31.17
C THR A 439 -2.97 -6.63 -29.97
N GLU A 440 -3.67 -7.76 -30.11
CA GLU A 440 -3.74 -8.81 -29.08
C GLU A 440 -2.37 -9.31 -28.60
N SER A 441 -2.36 -9.86 -27.37
CA SER A 441 -1.16 -10.34 -26.67
C SER A 441 -0.35 -11.36 -27.46
N THR A 442 -1.02 -12.16 -28.28
CA THR A 442 -0.39 -13.17 -29.16
C THR A 442 0.42 -12.56 -30.29
N SER A 443 0.03 -11.39 -30.82
CA SER A 443 0.75 -10.73 -31.92
C SER A 443 1.75 -9.68 -31.45
N GLY A 444 1.47 -8.98 -30.34
CA GLY A 444 2.43 -8.06 -29.71
C GLY A 444 2.91 -6.90 -30.58
N ARG A 445 1.98 -6.23 -31.27
CA ARG A 445 2.28 -5.11 -32.18
C ARG A 445 1.54 -3.84 -31.80
N LEU A 446 2.20 -2.71 -32.02
CA LEU A 446 1.60 -1.40 -32.15
C LEU A 446 1.28 -1.13 -33.62
N LEU A 447 0.09 -0.59 -33.88
CA LEU A 447 -0.36 -0.07 -35.16
C LEU A 447 -0.49 1.45 -35.02
N ALA A 448 -0.04 2.19 -36.03
CA ALA A 448 -0.17 3.64 -36.04
C ALA A 448 -0.68 4.13 -37.40
N VAL A 449 -1.43 5.24 -37.37
CA VAL A 449 -1.81 6.03 -38.55
C VAL A 449 -1.09 7.36 -38.50
N ASP A 450 -0.60 7.83 -39.65
CA ASP A 450 0.04 9.14 -39.81
C ASP A 450 -0.89 10.19 -40.43
N GLN A 451 -0.46 11.46 -40.39
CA GLN A 451 -1.17 12.63 -40.93
C GLN A 451 -1.42 12.58 -42.45
N GLN A 452 -0.81 11.63 -43.17
CA GLN A 452 -0.96 11.41 -44.62
C GLN A 452 -1.67 10.09 -44.92
N ASP A 453 -2.43 9.58 -43.94
CA ASP A 453 -3.17 8.33 -43.97
C ASP A 453 -2.29 7.08 -44.08
N GLY A 454 -0.97 7.17 -43.88
CA GLY A 454 -0.08 6.03 -43.89
C GLY A 454 -0.27 5.17 -42.64
N MET A 455 -0.34 3.85 -42.81
CA MET A 455 -0.43 2.90 -41.71
C MET A 455 0.87 2.13 -41.57
N SER A 456 1.40 2.10 -40.35
CA SER A 456 2.64 1.41 -40.00
C SER A 456 2.48 0.56 -38.76
N TRP A 457 3.30 -0.48 -38.63
CA TRP A 457 3.35 -1.31 -37.44
C TRP A 457 4.77 -1.42 -36.88
N ARG A 458 4.88 -1.70 -35.58
CA ARG A 458 6.10 -2.14 -34.92
C ARG A 458 5.78 -3.08 -33.77
N HIS A 459 6.78 -3.77 -33.23
CA HIS A 459 6.60 -4.55 -32.00
C HIS A 459 6.36 -3.63 -30.78
N ALA A 460 5.46 -4.06 -29.89
CA ALA A 460 5.12 -3.38 -28.64
C ALA A 460 6.18 -3.65 -27.55
N VAL A 461 7.40 -3.18 -27.80
CA VAL A 461 8.56 -3.37 -26.92
C VAL A 461 9.14 -2.02 -26.47
N THR A 462 9.90 -2.07 -25.38
CA THR A 462 10.51 -0.89 -24.74
C THR A 462 11.80 -0.43 -25.42
N GLU A 463 12.36 -1.20 -26.36
CA GLU A 463 13.51 -0.73 -27.14
C GLU A 463 13.06 0.13 -28.33
N ASN A 464 13.95 0.99 -28.80
CA ASN A 464 13.74 1.70 -30.06
C ASN A 464 13.72 0.71 -31.23
N ARG A 465 12.60 0.66 -31.96
CA ARG A 465 12.38 -0.19 -33.13
C ARG A 465 11.86 0.64 -34.30
N ALA A 466 12.24 0.24 -35.50
CA ALA A 466 11.73 0.85 -36.72
C ALA A 466 10.25 0.55 -36.92
N TRP A 467 9.56 1.49 -37.56
CA TRP A 467 8.21 1.31 -38.07
C TRP A 467 8.24 0.68 -39.46
N HIS A 468 7.28 -0.21 -39.71
CA HIS A 468 7.12 -0.91 -40.98
C HIS A 468 5.79 -0.50 -41.63
N PRO A 469 5.83 0.26 -42.74
CA PRO A 469 4.63 0.61 -43.51
C PRO A 469 3.93 -0.64 -44.03
N PHE A 470 2.60 -0.66 -44.03
CA PHE A 470 1.83 -1.81 -44.51
C PHE A 470 0.54 -1.49 -45.28
N ALA A 471 -0.07 -0.32 -45.06
CA ALA A 471 -1.31 0.06 -45.73
C ALA A 471 -1.50 1.58 -45.75
N LYS A 472 -2.59 2.03 -46.35
CA LYS A 472 -3.15 3.38 -46.15
C LYS A 472 -4.52 3.27 -45.51
N ALA A 473 -4.89 4.24 -44.67
CA ALA A 473 -6.19 4.30 -44.03
C ALA A 473 -7.28 4.73 -45.01
N HIS A 474 -6.97 5.67 -45.92
CA HIS A 474 -7.93 6.28 -46.86
C HIS A 474 -9.13 6.95 -46.16
N LEU A 475 -8.93 7.39 -44.91
CA LEU A 475 -9.92 7.99 -44.01
C LEU A 475 -9.23 9.11 -43.22
N SER A 476 -9.98 10.15 -42.83
CA SER A 476 -9.44 11.19 -41.94
C SER A 476 -9.47 10.69 -40.49
N VAL A 477 -8.52 9.84 -40.13
CA VAL A 477 -8.49 9.13 -38.83
C VAL A 477 -8.26 10.09 -37.67
N VAL A 478 -9.16 10.02 -36.69
CA VAL A 478 -9.02 10.69 -35.38
C VAL A 478 -8.24 9.79 -34.43
N ASP A 479 -8.71 8.56 -34.23
CA ASP A 479 -8.04 7.55 -33.39
C ASP A 479 -8.38 6.13 -33.85
N ILE A 480 -7.62 5.14 -33.39
CA ILE A 480 -7.83 3.73 -33.72
C ILE A 480 -7.82 2.87 -32.46
N ALA A 481 -8.52 1.74 -32.50
CA ALA A 481 -8.50 0.75 -31.43
C ALA A 481 -8.55 -0.66 -32.00
N SER A 482 -7.90 -1.63 -31.36
CA SER A 482 -7.90 -3.01 -31.84
C SER A 482 -8.43 -3.97 -30.80
N LYS A 483 -9.31 -4.86 -31.25
CA LYS A 483 -9.83 -5.98 -30.49
C LYS A 483 -9.58 -7.24 -31.30
N PHE A 484 -8.76 -8.16 -30.80
CA PHE A 484 -8.53 -9.48 -31.39
C PHE A 484 -8.41 -9.43 -32.93
N SER A 485 -9.46 -9.87 -33.63
CA SER A 485 -9.54 -9.94 -35.10
C SER A 485 -10.09 -8.69 -35.79
N GLU A 486 -10.25 -7.58 -35.09
CA GLU A 486 -10.88 -6.34 -35.58
C GLU A 486 -10.01 -5.11 -35.26
N LEU A 487 -9.90 -4.22 -36.24
CA LEU A 487 -9.35 -2.88 -36.08
C LEU A 487 -10.47 -1.88 -36.33
N PHE A 488 -10.70 -1.01 -35.35
CA PHE A 488 -11.68 0.05 -35.39
C PHE A 488 -10.98 1.39 -35.61
N ALA A 489 -11.64 2.31 -36.30
CA ALA A 489 -11.21 3.69 -36.44
C ALA A 489 -12.39 4.64 -36.25
N VAL A 490 -12.17 5.72 -35.53
CA VAL A 490 -13.05 6.90 -35.59
C VAL A 490 -12.50 7.81 -36.68
N ALA A 491 -13.28 8.07 -37.71
CA ALA A 491 -12.89 8.91 -38.83
C ALA A 491 -14.12 9.51 -39.51
N ASP A 492 -14.02 10.75 -39.98
CA ASP A 492 -15.07 11.40 -40.77
C ASP A 492 -16.47 11.37 -40.10
N GLY A 493 -16.53 11.51 -38.77
CA GLY A 493 -17.77 11.47 -37.97
C GLY A 493 -18.40 10.07 -37.79
N ALA A 494 -17.72 9.01 -38.24
CA ALA A 494 -18.23 7.65 -38.20
C ALA A 494 -17.24 6.67 -37.54
N LEU A 495 -17.79 5.58 -37.01
CA LEU A 495 -17.04 4.42 -36.57
C LEU A 495 -16.88 3.47 -37.77
N TRP A 496 -15.64 3.08 -38.03
CA TRP A 496 -15.27 2.16 -39.10
C TRP A 496 -14.61 0.92 -38.51
N ALA A 497 -14.72 -0.20 -39.20
CA ALA A 497 -14.03 -1.44 -38.85
C ALA A 497 -13.40 -2.11 -40.08
N ARG A 498 -12.27 -2.77 -39.86
CA ARG A 498 -11.61 -3.65 -40.83
C ARG A 498 -10.93 -4.81 -40.12
N THR A 499 -10.44 -5.77 -40.90
CA THR A 499 -9.50 -6.77 -40.38
C THR A 499 -8.15 -6.11 -40.05
N PRO A 500 -7.48 -6.47 -38.94
CA PRO A 500 -6.17 -5.94 -38.55
C PRO A 500 -5.02 -6.51 -39.39
N ALA A 501 -5.31 -7.02 -40.59
CA ALA A 501 -4.31 -7.59 -41.49
C ALA A 501 -3.30 -6.51 -41.89
N LEU A 502 -2.02 -6.88 -41.93
CA LEU A 502 -0.90 -5.99 -42.30
C LEU A 502 -0.78 -5.83 -43.82
N ILE A 503 -1.92 -5.57 -44.46
CA ILE A 503 -2.08 -5.29 -45.89
C ILE A 503 -3.19 -4.24 -46.04
N ASP A 504 -3.33 -3.69 -47.24
CA ASP A 504 -4.43 -2.76 -47.53
C ASP A 504 -5.75 -3.53 -47.63
N THR A 505 -6.74 -3.13 -46.82
CA THR A 505 -8.07 -3.76 -46.75
C THR A 505 -9.13 -2.69 -46.58
N GLU A 506 -10.29 -2.90 -47.19
CA GLU A 506 -11.41 -1.95 -47.12
C GLU A 506 -11.95 -1.78 -45.69
N TRP A 507 -12.31 -0.54 -45.37
CA TRP A 507 -13.03 -0.17 -44.17
C TRP A 507 -14.54 -0.29 -44.38
N GLN A 508 -15.23 -0.82 -43.39
CA GLN A 508 -16.68 -0.91 -43.35
C GLN A 508 -17.22 0.06 -42.31
N ARG A 509 -18.16 0.91 -42.71
CA ARG A 509 -18.85 1.81 -41.78
C ARG A 509 -19.71 0.98 -40.82
N VAL A 510 -19.51 1.17 -39.53
CA VAL A 510 -20.21 0.47 -38.44
C VAL A 510 -21.33 1.35 -37.88
N ASP A 511 -21.02 2.58 -37.50
CA ASP A 511 -21.95 3.46 -36.78
C ASP A 511 -21.57 4.94 -36.87
N ASP A 512 -22.36 5.80 -36.22
CA ASP A 512 -22.03 7.21 -36.00
C ASP A 512 -21.04 7.35 -34.82
N ALA A 513 -20.11 8.30 -34.94
CA ALA A 513 -19.05 8.55 -33.95
C ALA A 513 -18.73 10.05 -33.82
N ASP A 514 -19.71 10.91 -34.10
CA ASP A 514 -19.56 12.36 -34.00
C ASP A 514 -19.13 12.78 -32.59
N GLY A 515 -18.17 13.71 -32.53
CA GLY A 515 -17.62 14.24 -31.28
C GLY A 515 -16.64 13.31 -30.54
N ILE A 516 -16.39 12.08 -31.02
CA ILE A 516 -15.36 11.21 -30.42
C ILE A 516 -13.95 11.70 -30.82
N ILE A 517 -13.09 11.90 -29.82
CA ILE A 517 -11.72 12.41 -29.99
C ILE A 517 -10.62 11.40 -29.65
N SER A 518 -10.96 10.29 -28.98
CA SER A 518 -10.04 9.19 -28.71
C SER A 518 -10.82 7.90 -28.48
N LEU A 519 -10.25 6.78 -28.89
CA LEU A 519 -10.88 5.47 -28.89
C LEU A 519 -9.90 4.42 -28.36
N GLU A 520 -10.37 3.55 -27.47
CA GLU A 520 -9.62 2.40 -27.01
C GLU A 520 -10.53 1.16 -26.97
N ALA A 521 -9.93 -0.02 -27.08
CA ALA A 521 -10.63 -1.29 -26.94
C ALA A 521 -10.16 -2.00 -25.67
N TRP A 522 -11.10 -2.34 -24.81
CA TRP A 522 -10.85 -3.22 -23.67
C TRP A 522 -11.68 -4.49 -23.81
N TRP A 523 -11.02 -5.58 -24.17
CA TRP A 523 -11.67 -6.86 -24.48
C TRP A 523 -12.78 -6.70 -25.51
N ASN A 524 -14.04 -6.89 -25.11
CA ASN A 524 -15.21 -6.83 -25.99
C ASN A 524 -15.92 -5.48 -25.95
N THR A 525 -15.28 -4.44 -25.40
CA THR A 525 -15.86 -3.12 -25.20
C THR A 525 -15.00 -2.06 -25.88
N LEU A 526 -15.63 -1.22 -26.70
CA LEU A 526 -15.03 0.04 -27.12
C LEU A 526 -15.34 1.09 -26.07
N ILE A 527 -14.32 1.84 -25.68
CA ILE A 527 -14.41 2.97 -24.75
C ILE A 527 -13.88 4.19 -25.49
N ALA A 528 -14.61 5.29 -25.45
CA ALA A 528 -14.28 6.49 -26.17
C ALA A 528 -14.38 7.72 -25.29
N LEU A 529 -13.55 8.71 -25.60
CA LEU A 529 -13.60 10.06 -25.04
C LEU A 529 -14.21 11.01 -26.06
N THR A 530 -15.17 11.83 -25.63
CA THR A 530 -15.77 12.87 -26.47
C THR A 530 -15.10 14.23 -26.28
N ASP A 531 -15.26 15.12 -27.25
CA ASP A 531 -14.82 16.53 -27.19
C ASP A 531 -15.50 17.33 -26.07
N GLU A 532 -16.70 16.93 -25.66
CA GLU A 532 -17.42 17.44 -24.49
C GLU A 532 -16.88 16.89 -23.14
N GLY A 533 -15.92 15.97 -23.16
CA GLY A 533 -15.30 15.40 -21.96
C GLY A 533 -16.10 14.27 -21.32
N HIS A 534 -16.96 13.59 -22.09
CA HIS A 534 -17.67 12.41 -21.65
C HIS A 534 -16.91 11.13 -22.01
N ILE A 535 -16.95 10.16 -21.11
CA ILE A 535 -16.51 8.79 -21.38
C ILE A 535 -17.76 8.00 -21.75
N ILE A 536 -17.74 7.42 -22.94
CA ILE A 536 -18.81 6.61 -23.49
C ILE A 536 -18.28 5.22 -23.84
N TYR A 537 -19.15 4.22 -23.84
CA TYR A 537 -18.77 2.86 -24.20
C TYR A 537 -19.85 2.16 -25.01
N ARG A 538 -19.45 1.10 -25.73
CA ARG A 538 -20.34 0.17 -26.43
C ARG A 538 -19.69 -1.20 -26.60
N PRO A 539 -20.46 -2.25 -26.89
CA PRO A 539 -19.90 -3.50 -27.42
C PRO A 539 -19.06 -3.25 -28.67
N ALA A 540 -17.89 -3.88 -28.72
CA ALA A 540 -16.95 -3.84 -29.83
C ALA A 540 -17.37 -4.84 -30.92
N GLU A 541 -18.46 -4.55 -31.63
CA GLU A 541 -18.99 -5.38 -32.71
C GLU A 541 -18.88 -4.65 -34.05
N ALA A 542 -18.17 -5.23 -35.03
CA ALA A 542 -18.09 -4.65 -36.38
C ALA A 542 -19.38 -4.83 -37.20
N LYS A 543 -20.33 -5.65 -36.73
CA LYS A 543 -21.59 -5.94 -37.41
C LYS A 543 -22.76 -5.62 -36.47
N GLY A 544 -23.62 -4.70 -36.91
CA GLY A 544 -24.78 -4.26 -36.14
C GLY A 544 -24.56 -2.92 -35.46
N ARG A 545 -25.66 -2.20 -35.21
CA ARG A 545 -25.63 -0.95 -34.43
C ARG A 545 -25.80 -1.28 -32.96
N ALA A 546 -24.87 -0.80 -32.15
CA ALA A 546 -24.97 -0.83 -30.69
C ALA A 546 -24.82 0.62 -30.20
N PRO A 547 -25.76 1.12 -29.37
CA PRO A 547 -25.74 2.50 -28.95
C PRO A 547 -24.54 2.77 -28.04
N TRP A 548 -23.97 3.96 -28.17
CA TRP A 548 -23.05 4.50 -27.18
C TRP A 548 -23.79 4.80 -25.88
N THR A 549 -23.22 4.37 -24.76
CA THR A 549 -23.75 4.63 -23.42
C THR A 549 -22.75 5.49 -22.65
N THR A 550 -23.23 6.57 -22.01
CA THR A 550 -22.38 7.39 -21.15
C THR A 550 -22.02 6.64 -19.89
N LEU A 551 -20.72 6.49 -19.65
CA LEU A 551 -20.16 5.92 -18.43
C LEU A 551 -20.01 7.01 -17.37
N ASP A 552 -19.30 8.10 -17.69
CA ASP A 552 -19.01 9.19 -16.73
C ASP A 552 -18.39 10.42 -17.41
N LYS A 553 -17.95 11.40 -16.63
CA LYS A 553 -17.12 12.53 -17.05
C LYS A 553 -15.63 12.24 -16.85
N ALA A 554 -14.84 12.64 -17.83
CA ALA A 554 -13.38 12.63 -17.74
C ALA A 554 -12.87 13.85 -16.92
N PRO A 555 -11.62 13.81 -16.43
CA PRO A 555 -10.96 14.98 -15.84
C PRO A 555 -10.95 16.16 -16.82
N THR A 556 -10.99 17.38 -16.27
CA THR A 556 -10.92 18.61 -17.07
C THR A 556 -9.68 18.60 -17.97
N GLY A 557 -9.90 18.84 -19.26
CA GLY A 557 -8.81 18.89 -20.24
C GLY A 557 -8.34 17.51 -20.73
N ALA A 558 -9.10 16.44 -20.51
CA ALA A 558 -8.86 15.13 -21.11
C ALA A 558 -8.63 15.22 -22.64
N GLN A 559 -7.69 14.42 -23.15
CA GLN A 559 -7.34 14.39 -24.58
C GLN A 559 -7.41 13.02 -25.19
N THR A 560 -7.02 12.01 -24.43
CA THR A 560 -6.90 10.64 -24.90
C THR A 560 -7.26 9.69 -23.77
N ILE A 561 -7.75 8.52 -24.15
CA ILE A 561 -8.20 7.48 -23.26
C ILE A 561 -7.44 6.19 -23.54
N GLY A 562 -7.06 5.49 -22.48
CA GLY A 562 -6.55 4.13 -22.51
C GLY A 562 -7.30 3.25 -21.52
N ALA A 563 -7.18 1.94 -21.64
CA ALA A 563 -7.84 0.99 -20.76
C ALA A 563 -6.95 -0.22 -20.48
N VAL A 564 -6.60 -0.43 -19.21
CA VAL A 564 -5.62 -1.45 -18.80
C VAL A 564 -6.02 -2.04 -17.45
N ASN A 565 -5.99 -3.37 -17.34
CA ASN A 565 -6.25 -4.09 -16.09
C ASN A 565 -7.51 -3.63 -15.33
N GLY A 566 -8.63 -3.46 -16.06
CA GLY A 566 -9.91 -3.03 -15.49
C GLY A 566 -9.94 -1.55 -15.05
N ARG A 567 -8.99 -0.74 -15.50
CA ARG A 567 -8.91 0.70 -15.23
C ARG A 567 -8.96 1.51 -16.50
N ILE A 568 -9.52 2.70 -16.40
CA ILE A 568 -9.45 3.73 -17.44
C ILE A 568 -8.28 4.66 -17.12
N VAL A 569 -7.51 5.02 -18.14
CA VAL A 569 -6.42 5.99 -18.06
C VAL A 569 -6.75 7.18 -18.94
N ILE A 570 -6.53 8.40 -18.43
CA ILE A 570 -6.74 9.64 -19.17
C ILE A 570 -5.48 10.49 -19.09
N ALA A 571 -4.96 10.93 -20.24
CA ALA A 571 -3.98 12.02 -20.29
C ALA A 571 -4.66 13.35 -20.64
N THR A 572 -4.25 14.41 -19.98
CA THR A 572 -4.84 15.75 -20.10
C THR A 572 -3.91 16.76 -20.78
N ARG A 573 -4.48 17.87 -21.27
CA ARG A 573 -3.79 18.97 -21.97
C ARG A 573 -2.66 19.62 -21.18
N ASN A 574 -2.73 19.57 -19.85
CA ASN A 574 -1.73 20.11 -18.95
C ASN A 574 -0.66 19.07 -18.55
N GLY A 575 -0.58 17.94 -19.26
CA GLY A 575 0.45 16.93 -19.05
C GLY A 575 0.26 16.13 -17.75
N LYS A 576 -0.99 15.87 -17.35
CA LYS A 576 -1.31 15.03 -16.19
C LYS A 576 -1.89 13.70 -16.65
N LEU A 577 -1.57 12.63 -15.93
CA LEU A 577 -2.05 11.28 -16.17
C LEU A 577 -2.93 10.86 -14.99
N TYR A 578 -4.18 10.54 -15.30
CA TYR A 578 -5.14 10.07 -14.31
C TYR A 578 -5.54 8.64 -14.61
N TRP A 579 -5.89 7.89 -13.57
CA TRP A 579 -6.58 6.63 -13.73
C TRP A 579 -7.75 6.49 -12.77
N ARG A 580 -8.57 5.47 -13.01
CA ARG A 580 -9.57 4.99 -12.05
C ARG A 580 -10.04 3.58 -12.42
N PRO A 581 -10.67 2.84 -11.49
CA PRO A 581 -11.44 1.64 -11.83
C PRO A 581 -12.52 1.91 -12.89
N LEU A 582 -12.82 0.90 -13.71
CA LEU A 582 -13.80 0.99 -14.79
C LEU A 582 -15.26 0.92 -14.30
N ALA A 583 -15.52 0.28 -13.15
CA ALA A 583 -16.84 0.16 -12.53
C ALA A 583 -16.75 0.20 -11.00
#